data_AF-A0A7J8XUG1-F1
#
_entry.id   AF-A0A7J8XUG1-F1
#
_cell.length_a   1.000
_cell.length_b   1.000
_cell.length_c   1.000
_cell.angle_alpha   90.00
_cell.angle_beta   90.00
_cell.angle_gamma   90.00
#
_symmetry.space_group_name_H-M   'P 1'
#
loop_
_entity.id
_entity.type
_entity.pdbx_description
1 polymer ?
#
loop_
_entity_poly.entity_id
_entity_poly.type
_entity_poly.pdbx_seq_one_letter_code
_entity_poly.pdbx_strand_id
1 'polypeptide(L)'
;NPATFLHAYTCLPLAFATRQAAGAILQDVADSGVLFAILMCKYKVISLVGAQKASLHPDDMLLLSNFVLSSESFRTAESFSPICLPRYNPMAFLYAYVHFFDVNTYLMLLTTSSDAFYHLKDCRLTYVHLKDGNMAISSHPYAFLGKYRLALIRIEAVLLKSNVLSEVQRSMIDGGMRVEDLPVGPLPRSGSSPHLGQQTLTSESPERPREPFIGIGGPAGLWHFIYRSIYLDQYVSSEFSPPLNSLQQQKRLYRAYQRVYASMHDKGIGPHKTQFRRDENYVLLCWVTQDFEFYAAFDPLADKALAIKTCNRVCQWVKDVENEIFLQGASPFSW
;
A
#
# COMPACT_ATOMS: atom_id res chain seq x y z
N ASN A 1 -4.01 2.10 -12.57
CA ASN A 1 -3.85 1.92 -11.11
C ASN A 1 -5.04 1.09 -10.64
N PRO A 2 -4.83 -0.08 -10.00
CA PRO A 2 -5.93 -0.91 -9.49
C PRO A 2 -6.87 -0.19 -8.52
N ALA A 3 -6.35 0.79 -7.77
CA ALA A 3 -7.11 1.60 -6.82
C ALA A 3 -8.43 2.16 -7.40
N THR A 4 -8.41 2.54 -8.69
CA THR A 4 -9.57 3.17 -9.36
C THR A 4 -10.79 2.25 -9.47
N PHE A 5 -10.59 0.96 -9.72
CA PHE A 5 -11.72 0.02 -9.83
C PHE A 5 -11.96 -0.76 -8.54
N LEU A 6 -10.95 -0.86 -7.67
CA LEU A 6 -11.08 -1.55 -6.38
C LEU A 6 -11.67 -0.68 -5.28
N HIS A 7 -11.74 0.65 -5.43
CA HIS A 7 -12.09 1.58 -4.35
C HIS A 7 -11.29 1.24 -3.07
N ALA A 8 -9.97 1.10 -3.24
CA ALA A 8 -9.05 0.72 -2.17
C ALA A 8 -7.69 1.39 -2.41
N TYR A 9 -6.96 1.69 -1.35
CA TYR A 9 -5.59 2.24 -1.44
C TYR A 9 -4.55 1.18 -1.08
N THR A 10 -3.28 1.44 -1.38
CA THR A 10 -2.20 0.50 -1.10
C THR A 10 -1.18 1.13 -0.15
N CYS A 11 -0.55 0.30 0.66
CA CYS A 11 0.44 0.73 1.65
C CYS A 11 1.85 0.34 1.19
N LEU A 12 2.85 1.08 1.66
CA LEU A 12 4.25 0.69 1.48
C LEU A 12 4.54 -0.45 2.46
N PRO A 13 5.02 -1.63 2.02
CA PRO A 13 5.41 -2.71 2.94
C PRO A 13 6.47 -2.23 3.91
N LEU A 14 6.20 -2.26 5.20
CA LEU A 14 7.10 -1.77 6.24
C LEU A 14 6.93 -2.59 7.50
N ALA A 15 8.03 -2.84 8.22
CA ALA A 15 7.98 -3.49 9.52
C ALA A 15 7.01 -2.76 10.46
N PHE A 16 6.25 -3.53 11.25
CA PHE A 16 5.24 -3.00 12.17
C PHE A 16 5.79 -1.89 13.08
N ALA A 17 6.99 -2.08 13.64
CA ALA A 17 7.63 -1.09 14.51
C ALA A 17 7.91 0.25 13.81
N THR A 18 8.37 0.21 12.56
CA THR A 18 8.63 1.39 11.73
C THR A 18 7.32 2.14 11.44
N ARG A 19 6.25 1.39 11.12
CA ARG A 19 4.92 1.95 10.87
C ARG A 19 4.33 2.60 12.13
N GLN A 20 4.51 1.99 13.29
CA GLN A 20 4.09 2.55 14.58
C GLN A 20 4.84 3.84 14.92
N ALA A 21 6.16 3.86 14.69
CA ALA A 21 6.96 5.08 14.88
C ALA A 21 6.45 6.21 13.96
N ALA A 22 6.20 5.92 12.68
CA ALA A 22 5.62 6.90 11.75
C ALA A 22 4.23 7.38 12.21
N GLY A 23 3.36 6.48 12.67
CA GLY A 23 2.04 6.82 13.21
C GLY A 23 2.10 7.73 14.44
N ALA A 24 2.99 7.44 15.39
CA ALA A 24 3.18 8.26 16.58
C ALA A 24 3.67 9.68 16.23
N ILE A 25 4.57 9.80 15.24
CA ILE A 25 5.03 11.11 14.74
C ILE A 25 3.86 11.89 14.13
N LEU A 26 3.05 11.24 13.28
CA LEU A 26 1.89 11.90 12.66
C LEU A 26 0.80 12.27 13.67
N GLN A 27 0.66 11.53 14.77
CA GLN A 27 -0.30 11.83 15.83
C GLN A 27 0.02 13.15 16.54
N ASP A 28 1.29 13.40 16.90
CA ASP A 28 1.72 14.68 17.50
C ASP A 28 1.36 15.90 16.61
N VAL A 29 1.40 15.68 15.29
CA VAL A 29 1.05 16.69 14.28
C VAL A 29 -0.45 16.89 14.18
N ALA A 30 -1.21 15.80 14.17
CA ALA A 30 -2.68 15.85 14.17
C ALA A 30 -3.20 16.59 15.41
N ASP A 31 -2.58 16.35 16.57
CA ASP A 31 -2.91 17.02 17.85
C ASP A 31 -2.65 18.54 17.82
N SER A 32 -1.86 19.03 16.85
CA SER A 32 -1.66 20.46 16.61
C SER A 32 -2.82 21.15 15.88
N GLY A 33 -3.88 20.41 15.53
CA GLY A 33 -5.10 20.93 14.88
C GLY A 33 -5.22 20.63 13.39
N VAL A 34 -4.36 19.75 12.86
CA VAL A 34 -4.47 19.24 11.48
C VAL A 34 -5.56 18.18 11.42
N LEU A 35 -6.40 18.23 10.39
CA LEU A 35 -7.49 17.27 10.20
C LEU A 35 -6.97 15.89 9.76
N PHE A 36 -6.06 15.85 8.78
CA PHE A 36 -5.38 14.62 8.37
C PHE A 36 -3.89 14.86 8.19
N ALA A 37 -3.06 13.99 8.76
CA ALA A 37 -1.63 13.91 8.50
C ALA A 37 -1.33 12.60 7.77
N ILE A 38 -0.76 12.69 6.57
CA ILE A 38 -0.57 11.56 5.66
C ILE A 38 0.89 11.51 5.22
N LEU A 39 1.59 10.44 5.54
CA LEU A 39 2.93 10.19 5.03
C LEU A 39 2.83 9.20 3.86
N MET A 40 3.34 9.62 2.70
CA MET A 40 3.19 8.92 1.42
C MET A 40 4.55 8.65 0.79
N CYS A 41 4.65 7.53 0.08
CA CYS A 41 5.74 7.24 -0.85
C CYS A 41 5.14 6.91 -2.22
N LYS A 42 5.30 7.82 -3.19
CA LYS A 42 4.58 7.78 -4.47
C LYS A 42 3.06 7.65 -4.22
N TYR A 43 2.45 6.56 -4.67
CA TYR A 43 1.03 6.25 -4.49
C TYR A 43 0.75 5.33 -3.28
N LYS A 44 1.79 4.96 -2.52
CA LYS A 44 1.69 4.03 -1.39
C LYS A 44 1.65 4.81 -0.07
N VAL A 45 0.69 4.48 0.80
CA VAL A 45 0.57 5.08 2.13
C VAL A 45 1.60 4.46 3.07
N ILE A 46 2.40 5.30 3.73
CA ILE A 46 3.31 4.86 4.81
C ILE A 46 2.55 4.87 6.13
N SER A 47 1.90 5.97 6.45
CA SER A 47 1.06 6.13 7.65
C SER A 47 0.03 7.24 7.45
N LEU A 48 -1.08 7.16 8.19
CA LEU A 48 -2.20 8.09 8.12
C LEU A 48 -2.78 8.27 9.52
N VAL A 49 -2.96 9.52 9.94
CA VAL A 49 -3.69 9.89 11.15
C VAL A 49 -4.74 10.94 10.82
N GLY A 50 -5.98 10.69 11.25
CA GLY A 50 -7.06 11.66 11.22
C GLY A 50 -7.41 12.17 12.61
N ALA A 51 -7.68 13.47 12.74
CA ALA A 51 -8.17 14.05 13.98
C ALA A 51 -9.47 13.38 14.43
N GLN A 52 -9.62 13.15 15.73
CA GLN A 52 -10.80 12.49 16.31
C GLN A 52 -11.12 11.12 15.66
N LYS A 53 -10.10 10.40 15.19
CA LYS A 53 -10.24 9.13 14.44
C LYS A 53 -11.03 9.28 13.12
N ALA A 54 -11.04 10.48 12.54
CA ALA A 54 -11.58 10.68 11.20
C ALA A 54 -10.89 9.74 10.21
N SER A 55 -11.67 9.20 9.30
CA SER A 55 -11.22 8.23 8.30
C SER A 55 -11.29 8.87 6.92
N LEU A 56 -10.28 8.62 6.08
CA LEU A 56 -10.22 9.16 4.72
C LEU A 56 -10.58 8.10 3.68
N HIS A 57 -11.54 8.41 2.81
CA HIS A 57 -12.01 7.46 1.79
C HIS A 57 -10.89 7.09 0.80
N PRO A 58 -10.80 5.83 0.34
CA PRO A 58 -9.81 5.42 -0.67
C PRO A 58 -9.81 6.25 -1.96
N ASP A 59 -10.99 6.58 -2.50
CA ASP A 59 -11.12 7.46 -3.68
C ASP A 59 -10.55 8.86 -3.43
N ASP A 60 -10.74 9.42 -2.23
CA ASP A 60 -10.15 10.71 -1.85
C ASP A 60 -8.63 10.57 -1.68
N MET A 61 -8.13 9.47 -1.12
CA MET A 61 -6.69 9.17 -1.05
C MET A 61 -6.07 9.08 -2.47
N LEU A 62 -6.77 8.44 -3.41
CA LEU A 62 -6.34 8.37 -4.80
C LEU A 62 -6.32 9.77 -5.43
N LEU A 63 -7.34 10.59 -5.20
CA LEU A 63 -7.41 11.97 -5.65
C LEU A 63 -6.22 12.79 -5.13
N LEU A 64 -5.94 12.71 -3.81
CA LEU A 64 -4.83 13.39 -3.17
C LEU A 64 -3.48 12.98 -3.75
N SER A 65 -3.25 11.68 -3.95
CA SER A 65 -2.00 11.18 -4.54
C SER A 65 -1.81 11.66 -5.99
N ASN A 66 -2.88 11.67 -6.80
CA ASN A 66 -2.83 12.20 -8.16
C ASN A 66 -2.60 13.71 -8.18
N PHE A 67 -3.26 14.44 -7.27
CA PHE A 67 -3.10 15.88 -7.13
C PHE A 67 -1.63 16.26 -6.89
N VAL A 68 -1.00 15.58 -5.93
CA VAL A 68 0.41 15.83 -5.58
C VAL A 68 1.35 15.41 -6.71
N LEU A 69 1.19 14.20 -7.24
CA LEU A 69 2.16 13.63 -8.16
C LEU A 69 2.06 14.18 -9.59
N SER A 70 0.94 14.82 -9.94
CA SER A 70 0.75 15.45 -11.26
C SER A 70 1.30 16.87 -11.33
N SER A 71 1.78 17.44 -10.21
CA SER A 71 2.24 18.83 -10.14
C SER A 71 3.69 18.92 -9.67
N GLU A 72 4.60 19.28 -10.57
CA GLU A 72 6.04 19.43 -10.25
C GLU A 72 6.32 20.61 -9.31
N SER A 73 5.43 21.61 -9.27
CA SER A 73 5.54 22.77 -8.38
C SER A 73 5.60 22.39 -6.89
N PHE A 74 4.94 21.29 -6.51
CA PHE A 74 4.98 20.78 -5.14
C PHE A 74 6.33 20.21 -4.73
N ARG A 75 7.17 19.82 -5.69
CA ARG A 75 8.52 19.30 -5.41
C ARG A 75 9.56 20.40 -5.25
N THR A 76 9.30 21.58 -5.79
CA THR A 76 10.27 22.69 -5.85
C THR A 76 9.99 23.80 -4.86
N ALA A 77 8.78 23.84 -4.29
CA ALA A 77 8.38 24.81 -3.29
C ALA A 77 7.36 24.21 -2.30
N GLU A 78 7.43 24.66 -1.05
CA GLU A 78 6.32 24.48 -0.11
C GLU A 78 5.06 25.05 -0.72
N SER A 79 3.99 24.26 -0.67
CA SER A 79 2.79 24.54 -1.40
C SER A 79 1.58 24.34 -0.53
N PHE A 80 0.68 25.32 -0.64
CA PHE A 80 -0.64 25.26 -0.08
C PHE A 80 -1.62 25.33 -1.22
N SER A 81 -2.60 24.44 -1.24
CA SER A 81 -3.60 24.43 -2.29
C SER A 81 -4.96 24.03 -1.75
N PRO A 82 -6.03 24.75 -2.14
CA PRO A 82 -7.38 24.33 -1.82
C PRO A 82 -7.68 23.02 -2.55
N ILE A 83 -8.34 22.09 -1.86
CA ILE A 83 -8.71 20.78 -2.39
C ILE A 83 -10.10 20.40 -1.91
N CYS A 84 -10.89 19.84 -2.82
CA CYS A 84 -12.16 19.22 -2.47
C CYS A 84 -11.95 17.72 -2.32
N LEU A 85 -12.53 17.15 -1.27
CA LEU A 85 -12.57 15.71 -1.02
C LEU A 85 -14.02 15.23 -1.11
N PRO A 86 -14.48 14.75 -2.29
CA PRO A 86 -15.89 14.46 -2.54
C PRO A 86 -16.51 13.43 -1.59
N ARG A 87 -15.72 12.47 -1.07
CA ARG A 87 -16.22 11.42 -0.18
C ARG A 87 -16.16 11.83 1.29
N TYR A 88 -15.23 12.71 1.66
CA TYR A 88 -15.16 13.30 2.99
C TYR A 88 -16.22 14.38 3.22
N ASN A 89 -16.24 15.43 2.38
CA ASN A 89 -17.25 16.47 2.43
C ASN A 89 -17.34 17.20 1.06
N PRO A 90 -18.35 16.90 0.22
CA PRO A 90 -18.47 17.49 -1.11
C PRO A 90 -18.81 18.99 -1.10
N MET A 91 -19.18 19.56 0.04
CA MET A 91 -19.61 20.96 0.18
C MET A 91 -18.53 21.88 0.78
N ALA A 92 -17.38 21.33 1.16
CA ALA A 92 -16.31 22.08 1.83
C ALA A 92 -14.96 21.92 1.11
N PHE A 93 -14.17 22.99 1.14
CA PHE A 93 -12.77 22.96 0.75
C PHE A 93 -11.91 22.65 1.98
N LEU A 94 -10.89 21.83 1.77
CA LEU A 94 -9.75 21.71 2.66
C LEU A 94 -8.56 22.44 2.06
N TYR A 95 -7.57 22.72 2.89
CA TYR A 95 -6.28 23.23 2.46
C TYR A 95 -5.24 22.13 2.66
N ALA A 96 -4.59 21.76 1.57
CA ALA A 96 -3.50 20.79 1.57
C ALA A 96 -2.16 21.51 1.65
N TYR A 97 -1.36 21.17 2.65
CA TYR A 97 0.07 21.46 2.70
C TYR A 97 0.84 20.22 2.28
N VAL A 98 1.82 20.40 1.38
CA VAL A 98 2.63 19.30 0.87
C VAL A 98 4.11 19.62 1.05
N HIS A 99 4.84 18.67 1.63
CA HIS A 99 6.28 18.75 1.85
C HIS A 99 6.96 17.45 1.41
N PHE A 100 7.95 17.54 0.52
CA PHE A 100 8.74 16.40 0.05
C PHE A 100 10.03 16.26 0.86
N PHE A 101 10.28 15.06 1.41
CA PHE A 101 11.55 14.74 2.08
C PHE A 101 12.61 14.25 1.07
N ASP A 102 12.15 13.60 -0.01
CA ASP A 102 12.97 13.16 -1.13
C ASP A 102 12.12 13.14 -2.42
N VAL A 103 12.64 12.54 -3.50
CA VAL A 103 11.96 12.49 -4.81
C VAL A 103 10.63 11.73 -4.79
N ASN A 104 10.45 10.80 -3.85
CA ASN A 104 9.33 9.86 -3.76
C ASN A 104 8.50 10.02 -2.49
N THR A 105 9.10 10.47 -1.38
CA THR A 105 8.49 10.52 -0.05
C THR A 105 8.01 11.93 0.28
N TYR A 106 6.74 12.07 0.66
CA TYR A 106 6.14 13.36 1.01
C TYR A 106 5.13 13.25 2.15
N LEU A 107 5.05 14.32 2.94
CA LEU A 107 4.02 14.57 3.93
C LEU A 107 2.92 15.42 3.30
N MET A 108 1.67 15.05 3.56
CA MET A 108 0.50 15.87 3.28
C MET A 108 -0.26 16.15 4.58
N LEU A 109 -0.52 17.44 4.84
CA LEU A 109 -1.36 17.89 5.95
C LEU A 109 -2.61 18.54 5.39
N LEU A 110 -3.79 18.10 5.84
CA LEU A 110 -5.07 18.66 5.45
C LEU A 110 -5.70 19.42 6.62
N THR A 111 -6.21 20.62 6.37
CA THR A 111 -6.89 21.44 7.39
C THR A 111 -8.11 22.15 6.82
N THR A 112 -9.09 22.44 7.67
CA THR A 112 -10.25 23.29 7.34
C THR A 112 -9.96 24.78 7.55
N SER A 113 -8.89 25.14 8.26
CA SER A 113 -8.55 26.52 8.56
C SER A 113 -7.75 27.14 7.42
N SER A 114 -8.34 28.13 6.75
CA SER A 114 -7.62 28.97 5.78
C SER A 114 -6.53 29.80 6.46
N ASP A 115 -6.64 30.14 7.74
CA ASP A 115 -5.66 31.01 8.41
C ASP A 115 -4.33 30.30 8.68
N ALA A 116 -4.34 28.96 8.78
CA ALA A 116 -3.12 28.15 8.81
C ALA A 116 -2.21 28.40 7.57
N PHE A 117 -2.81 28.81 6.43
CA PHE A 117 -2.15 29.14 5.16
C PHE A 117 -1.11 30.27 5.26
N TYR A 118 -1.50 31.42 5.83
CA TYR A 118 -0.63 32.60 5.90
C TYR A 118 0.51 32.38 6.89
N HIS A 119 0.26 31.55 7.89
CA HIS A 119 1.14 31.35 9.01
C HIS A 119 2.33 30.42 8.72
N LEU A 120 2.17 29.50 7.76
CA LEU A 120 3.25 28.63 7.33
C LEU A 120 4.10 29.23 6.20
N LYS A 121 3.49 30.04 5.32
CA LYS A 121 4.16 30.65 4.14
C LYS A 121 5.23 31.70 4.49
N ASP A 122 5.02 32.51 5.53
CA ASP A 122 5.94 33.61 5.90
C ASP A 122 7.23 33.15 6.61
N CYS A 123 7.39 31.85 6.87
CA CYS A 123 8.49 31.31 7.64
C CYS A 123 9.82 31.13 6.86
N ARG A 124 9.83 31.36 5.55
CA ARG A 124 11.06 31.29 4.72
C ARG A 124 12.04 32.43 5.02
N LEU A 125 11.55 33.59 5.48
CA LEU A 125 12.39 34.79 5.69
C LEU A 125 13.23 34.73 6.99
N THR A 126 12.85 33.91 7.97
CA THR A 126 13.63 33.76 9.23
C THR A 126 14.69 32.67 9.18
N TYR A 127 14.64 31.74 8.21
CA TYR A 127 15.62 30.65 8.11
C TYR A 127 16.99 31.13 7.59
N VAL A 128 17.01 32.22 6.82
CA VAL A 128 18.26 32.89 6.45
C VAL A 128 18.94 33.49 7.69
N HIS A 129 18.17 34.03 8.64
CA HIS A 129 18.72 34.63 9.86
C HIS A 129 19.08 33.63 10.97
N LEU A 130 18.54 32.41 10.96
CA LEU A 130 18.90 31.37 11.94
C LEU A 130 20.29 30.75 11.70
N LYS A 131 20.87 30.90 10.50
CA LYS A 131 22.28 30.54 10.24
C LYS A 131 23.27 31.58 10.78
N ASP A 132 22.80 32.81 11.04
CA ASP A 132 23.61 33.93 11.52
C ASP A 132 23.37 34.21 13.00
N GLY A 133 23.46 33.17 13.84
CA GLY A 133 23.99 33.24 15.20
C GLY A 133 23.44 34.21 16.25
N ASN A 134 22.36 34.98 16.04
CA ASN A 134 21.86 35.90 17.06
C ASN A 134 20.36 35.80 17.31
N MET A 135 20.02 35.46 18.56
CA MET A 135 18.68 35.24 19.06
C MET A 135 18.10 36.54 19.64
N ALA A 136 16.95 36.98 19.15
CA ALA A 136 16.05 37.86 19.88
C ALA A 136 14.62 37.35 19.67
N ILE A 137 14.08 36.63 20.66
CA ILE A 137 12.66 36.29 20.70
C ILE A 137 11.93 37.50 21.29
N SER A 138 11.34 38.33 20.44
CA SER A 138 10.39 39.35 20.90
C SER A 138 9.02 38.71 21.13
N SER A 139 8.44 38.98 22.29
CA SER A 139 7.09 38.56 22.67
C SER A 139 6.05 39.35 21.88
N HIS A 140 5.47 38.75 20.84
CA HIS A 140 4.36 39.28 20.02
C HIS A 140 3.36 38.15 19.70
N PRO A 141 2.11 38.45 19.28
CA PRO A 141 0.89 37.61 19.44
C PRO A 141 0.80 36.37 18.52
N TYR A 142 1.93 35.75 18.21
CA TYR A 142 2.11 34.69 17.22
C TYR A 142 2.26 33.28 17.84
N ALA A 143 1.64 33.04 19.00
CA ALA A 143 1.72 31.74 19.69
C ALA A 143 1.10 30.57 18.89
N PHE A 144 0.20 30.85 17.95
CA PHE A 144 -0.41 29.85 17.07
C PHE A 144 0.44 29.54 15.83
N LEU A 145 1.15 30.54 15.30
CA LEU A 145 2.08 30.46 14.17
C LEU A 145 3.29 29.57 14.41
N GLY A 146 3.81 29.59 15.65
CA GLY A 146 4.92 28.74 16.04
C GLY A 146 4.58 27.25 15.97
N LYS A 147 3.31 26.86 16.17
CA LYS A 147 2.92 25.45 16.34
C LYS A 147 3.14 24.61 15.09
N TYR A 148 2.70 25.04 13.92
CA TYR A 148 2.82 24.23 12.70
C TYR A 148 4.26 24.18 12.15
N ARG A 149 5.05 25.27 12.30
CA ARG A 149 6.48 25.24 11.96
C ARG A 149 7.29 24.42 12.96
N LEU A 150 7.01 24.54 14.26
CA LEU A 150 7.60 23.65 15.27
C LEU A 150 7.20 22.21 15.00
N ALA A 151 5.95 21.95 14.61
CA ALA A 151 5.50 20.61 14.22
C ALA A 151 6.27 20.12 13.00
N LEU A 152 6.42 20.90 11.93
CA LEU A 152 7.18 20.49 10.74
C LEU A 152 8.67 20.25 11.04
N ILE A 153 9.33 21.18 11.74
CA ILE A 153 10.73 21.02 12.17
C ILE A 153 10.87 19.81 13.09
N ARG A 154 9.89 19.55 13.96
CA ARG A 154 9.84 18.35 14.79
C ARG A 154 9.63 17.10 13.93
N ILE A 155 8.75 17.11 12.94
CA ILE A 155 8.54 15.97 12.04
C ILE A 155 9.82 15.68 11.27
N GLU A 156 10.44 16.68 10.64
CA GLU A 156 11.71 16.50 9.95
C GLU A 156 12.78 15.97 10.91
N ALA A 157 12.96 16.62 12.06
CA ALA A 157 13.96 16.20 13.04
C ALA A 157 13.69 14.80 13.60
N VAL A 158 12.43 14.42 13.84
CA VAL A 158 12.06 13.12 14.39
C VAL A 158 12.09 12.06 13.31
N LEU A 159 11.64 12.33 12.08
CA LEU A 159 11.76 11.41 10.95
C LEU A 159 13.22 11.19 10.56
N LEU A 160 14.06 12.22 10.58
CA LEU A 160 15.51 12.13 10.33
C LEU A 160 16.26 11.41 11.47
N LYS A 161 15.84 11.61 12.72
CA LYS A 161 16.41 10.87 13.88
C LYS A 161 15.89 9.44 13.95
N SER A 162 14.68 9.19 13.46
CA SER A 162 14.15 7.85 13.30
C SER A 162 14.80 7.15 12.11
N ASN A 163 14.70 5.83 12.06
CA ASN A 163 15.06 5.05 10.89
C ASN A 163 13.94 5.00 9.82
N VAL A 164 12.81 5.72 10.00
CA VAL A 164 11.63 5.60 9.14
C VAL A 164 11.95 5.90 7.67
N LEU A 165 12.62 7.02 7.38
CA LEU A 165 12.95 7.38 5.98
C LEU A 165 13.93 6.39 5.35
N SER A 166 14.91 5.89 6.10
CA SER A 166 15.84 4.87 5.63
C SER A 166 15.15 3.52 5.35
N GLU A 167 14.21 3.12 6.20
CA GLU A 167 13.40 1.91 6.00
C GLU A 167 12.42 2.05 4.83
N VAL A 168 11.86 3.24 4.61
CA VAL A 168 11.08 3.56 3.40
C VAL A 168 11.92 3.39 2.14
N GLN A 169 13.17 3.88 2.16
CA GLN A 169 14.11 3.72 1.04
C GLN A 169 14.48 2.25 0.80
N ARG A 170 14.73 1.47 1.86
CA ARG A 170 14.92 0.01 1.74
C ARG A 170 13.72 -0.68 1.11
N SER A 171 12.53 -0.42 1.64
CA SER A 171 11.28 -1.00 1.12
C SER A 171 11.06 -0.68 -0.37
N MET A 172 11.43 0.53 -0.81
CA MET A 172 11.38 0.87 -2.24
C MET A 172 12.36 0.05 -3.10
N ILE A 173 13.54 -0.30 -2.56
CA ILE A 173 14.56 -1.08 -3.25
C ILE A 173 14.19 -2.57 -3.27
N ASP A 174 13.75 -3.10 -2.13
CA ASP A 174 13.35 -4.49 -1.98
C ASP A 174 12.11 -4.80 -2.86
N GLY A 175 11.20 -3.82 -2.94
CA GLY A 175 9.99 -3.87 -3.74
C GLY A 175 8.82 -4.50 -2.98
N GLY A 176 7.74 -4.79 -3.70
CA GLY A 176 6.60 -5.52 -3.16
C GLY A 176 6.77 -7.04 -3.15
N MET A 177 5.68 -7.72 -2.87
CA MET A 177 5.61 -9.18 -2.87
C MET A 177 5.87 -9.73 -4.27
N ARG A 178 6.78 -10.69 -4.42
CA ARG A 178 7.05 -11.36 -5.70
C ARG A 178 6.44 -12.76 -5.70
N VAL A 179 5.87 -13.18 -6.82
CA VAL A 179 5.17 -14.48 -6.92
C VAL A 179 6.12 -15.66 -6.81
N GLU A 180 7.39 -15.43 -7.13
CA GLU A 180 8.52 -16.35 -7.02
C GLU A 180 8.89 -16.66 -5.56
N ASP A 181 8.66 -15.71 -4.65
CA ASP A 181 8.97 -15.81 -3.22
C ASP A 181 7.84 -16.49 -2.42
N LEU A 182 6.79 -16.97 -3.09
CA LEU A 182 5.63 -17.58 -2.45
C LEU A 182 6.04 -18.80 -1.58
N PRO A 183 5.86 -18.75 -0.23
CA PRO A 183 6.35 -19.80 0.66
C PRO A 183 5.83 -21.18 0.30
N VAL A 184 6.73 -22.17 0.23
CA VAL A 184 6.37 -23.57 -0.03
C VAL A 184 5.50 -24.05 1.13
N GLY A 185 4.23 -24.38 0.84
CA GLY A 185 3.31 -24.87 1.87
C GLY A 185 3.84 -26.16 2.52
N PRO A 186 3.36 -26.53 3.73
CA PRO A 186 3.72 -27.81 4.32
C PRO A 186 3.38 -28.94 3.35
N LEU A 187 4.37 -29.78 3.03
CA LEU A 187 4.14 -30.99 2.22
C LEU A 187 3.01 -31.80 2.89
N PRO A 188 2.05 -32.34 2.12
CA PRO A 188 1.21 -33.39 2.67
C PRO A 188 2.16 -34.53 3.06
N ARG A 189 2.20 -34.87 4.35
CA ARG A 189 2.81 -36.13 4.81
C ARG A 189 2.09 -37.24 4.05
N SER A 190 2.78 -37.82 3.07
CA SER A 190 2.34 -39.08 2.49
C SER A 190 2.19 -40.06 3.65
N GLY A 191 0.96 -40.46 3.91
CA GLY A 191 0.65 -41.42 4.96
C GLY A 191 1.29 -42.75 4.59
N SER A 192 2.33 -43.13 5.30
CA SER A 192 2.81 -44.51 5.33
C SER A 192 1.77 -45.36 6.06
N SER A 193 0.98 -46.13 5.30
CA SER A 193 0.15 -47.20 5.85
C SER A 193 1.05 -48.36 6.32
N PRO A 194 0.76 -49.02 7.45
CA PRO A 194 1.62 -50.07 7.98
C PRO A 194 1.25 -51.46 7.41
N HIS A 195 2.28 -52.31 7.29
CA HIS A 195 2.27 -53.76 6.98
C HIS A 195 2.02 -54.13 5.50
N LEU A 196 2.81 -54.98 4.84
CA LEU A 196 3.24 -56.33 5.21
C LEU A 196 4.56 -56.69 4.50
N GLY A 197 5.43 -57.45 5.17
CA GLY A 197 6.84 -57.58 4.80
C GLY A 197 7.18 -58.48 3.61
N GLN A 198 8.31 -58.17 2.99
CA GLN A 198 9.29 -59.14 2.51
C GLN A 198 10.66 -58.47 2.35
N GLN A 199 11.68 -59.04 2.97
CA GLN A 199 13.08 -58.59 2.88
C GLN A 199 13.64 -58.95 1.51
N THR A 200 14.24 -57.98 0.81
CA THR A 200 15.35 -58.25 -0.12
C THR A 200 16.27 -57.02 -0.17
N LEU A 201 17.54 -57.23 0.19
CA LEU A 201 18.64 -56.28 0.07
C LEU A 201 18.93 -56.01 -1.41
N THR A 202 19.04 -54.73 -1.83
CA THR A 202 20.12 -54.20 -2.67
C THR A 202 19.88 -52.74 -3.09
N SER A 203 20.97 -51.96 -3.02
CA SER A 203 21.26 -50.70 -3.72
C SER A 203 20.58 -49.41 -3.23
N GLU A 204 21.37 -48.62 -2.51
CA GLU A 204 21.24 -47.17 -2.42
C GLU A 204 20.99 -46.58 -3.82
N SER A 205 19.91 -45.82 -3.94
CA SER A 205 19.65 -44.95 -5.09
C SER A 205 19.68 -43.52 -4.55
N PRO A 206 20.53 -42.63 -5.10
CA PRO A 206 20.68 -41.29 -4.59
C PRO A 206 19.39 -40.51 -4.85
N GLU A 207 19.09 -39.63 -3.89
CA GLU A 207 18.00 -38.67 -3.90
C GLU A 207 17.73 -38.13 -5.30
N ARG A 208 16.48 -38.26 -5.77
CA ARG A 208 16.05 -37.59 -7.01
C ARG A 208 16.37 -36.10 -6.88
N PRO A 209 17.06 -35.49 -7.86
CA PRO A 209 17.42 -34.09 -7.80
C PRO A 209 16.15 -33.25 -7.64
N ARG A 210 16.22 -32.26 -6.74
CA ARG A 210 15.26 -31.15 -6.65
C ARG A 210 15.03 -30.63 -8.06
N GLU A 211 13.84 -30.80 -8.62
CA GLU A 211 13.49 -30.08 -9.85
C GLU A 211 13.44 -28.60 -9.48
N PRO A 212 14.38 -27.77 -9.96
CA PRO A 212 14.15 -26.35 -9.92
C PRO A 212 12.96 -26.12 -10.84
N PHE A 213 11.90 -25.48 -10.37
CA PHE A 213 10.90 -24.94 -11.27
C PHE A 213 11.60 -23.93 -12.18
N ILE A 214 12.07 -24.37 -13.34
CA ILE A 214 12.48 -23.52 -14.46
C ILE A 214 11.17 -23.12 -15.16
N GLY A 215 10.31 -22.43 -14.41
CA GLY A 215 9.04 -21.90 -14.89
C GLY A 215 9.14 -20.39 -15.01
N ILE A 216 8.55 -19.83 -16.06
CA ILE A 216 8.34 -18.40 -16.20
C ILE A 216 7.26 -18.00 -15.18
N GLY A 217 7.64 -17.25 -14.15
CA GLY A 217 6.74 -16.79 -13.07
C GLY A 217 6.78 -17.65 -11.81
N GLY A 218 5.76 -17.50 -10.96
CA GLY A 218 5.61 -18.21 -9.69
C GLY A 218 4.99 -19.61 -9.80
N PRO A 219 4.75 -20.29 -8.66
CA PRO A 219 4.24 -21.65 -8.61
C PRO A 219 2.94 -21.85 -9.39
N ALA A 220 2.82 -22.98 -10.10
CA ALA A 220 1.71 -23.29 -10.99
C ALA A 220 1.50 -22.27 -12.14
N GLY A 221 2.54 -21.51 -12.49
CA GLY A 221 2.47 -20.49 -13.53
C GLY A 221 1.80 -19.20 -13.06
N LEU A 222 1.83 -18.87 -11.76
CA LEU A 222 1.28 -17.62 -11.23
C LEU A 222 2.12 -16.44 -11.73
N TRP A 223 1.53 -15.51 -12.47
CA TRP A 223 2.24 -14.34 -12.98
C TRP A 223 2.03 -13.08 -12.14
N HIS A 224 0.83 -12.92 -11.59
CA HIS A 224 0.47 -11.73 -10.81
C HIS A 224 -0.77 -11.98 -9.96
N PHE A 225 -0.86 -11.34 -8.80
CA PHE A 225 -2.09 -11.30 -8.00
C PHE A 225 -2.39 -9.92 -7.41
N ILE A 226 -3.66 -9.71 -7.07
CA ILE A 226 -4.18 -8.61 -6.26
C ILE A 226 -5.01 -9.23 -5.14
N TYR A 227 -4.76 -8.81 -3.91
CA TYR A 227 -5.60 -9.10 -2.76
C TYR A 227 -6.12 -7.77 -2.18
N ARG A 228 -7.44 -7.64 -2.04
CA ARG A 228 -8.12 -6.51 -1.41
C ARG A 228 -8.72 -6.97 -0.10
N SER A 229 -8.33 -6.32 0.99
CA SER A 229 -9.05 -6.41 2.26
C SER A 229 -10.29 -5.52 2.18
N ILE A 230 -11.48 -6.12 2.28
CA ILE A 230 -12.75 -5.39 2.26
C ILE A 230 -12.87 -4.55 3.53
N TYR A 231 -12.49 -5.11 4.67
CA TYR A 231 -12.57 -4.44 5.96
C TYR A 231 -11.72 -3.16 6.05
N LEU A 232 -10.53 -3.20 5.45
CA LEU A 232 -9.57 -2.09 5.53
C LEU A 232 -9.70 -1.09 4.37
N ASP A 233 -10.49 -1.41 3.35
CA ASP A 233 -10.45 -0.77 2.02
C ASP A 233 -9.01 -0.57 1.50
N GLN A 234 -8.18 -1.60 1.71
CA GLN A 234 -6.78 -1.63 1.32
C GLN A 234 -6.52 -2.80 0.39
N TYR A 235 -5.54 -2.65 -0.51
CA TYR A 235 -5.10 -3.75 -1.37
C TYR A 235 -3.57 -3.85 -1.45
N VAL A 236 -3.13 -5.07 -1.67
CA VAL A 236 -1.76 -5.42 -2.04
C VAL A 236 -1.79 -6.06 -3.43
N SER A 237 -0.76 -5.78 -4.21
CA SER A 237 -0.54 -6.37 -5.53
C SER A 237 0.87 -6.94 -5.55
N SER A 238 1.06 -8.09 -6.18
CA SER A 238 2.41 -8.57 -6.43
C SER A 238 3.14 -7.64 -7.39
N GLU A 239 4.46 -7.67 -7.37
CA GLU A 239 5.25 -7.18 -8.49
C GLU A 239 4.94 -8.01 -9.74
N PHE A 240 5.20 -7.43 -10.91
CA PHE A 240 4.99 -8.11 -12.18
C PHE A 240 6.14 -9.09 -12.46
N SER A 241 5.80 -10.37 -12.57
CA SER A 241 6.74 -11.39 -13.05
C SER A 241 6.69 -11.55 -14.58
N PRO A 242 7.75 -12.08 -15.21
CA PRO A 242 7.68 -12.51 -16.60
C PRO A 242 6.47 -13.43 -16.85
N PRO A 243 5.75 -13.24 -17.97
CA PRO A 243 6.05 -12.40 -19.13
C PRO A 243 5.51 -10.95 -19.05
N LEU A 244 5.08 -10.45 -17.89
CA LEU A 244 4.36 -9.16 -17.74
C LEU A 244 5.29 -7.93 -17.58
N ASN A 245 6.46 -7.94 -18.20
CA ASN A 245 7.50 -6.92 -17.98
C ASN A 245 7.19 -5.58 -18.67
N SER A 246 6.35 -5.56 -19.70
CA SER A 246 6.03 -4.33 -20.45
C SER A 246 4.77 -3.62 -19.93
N LEU A 247 4.78 -2.29 -19.98
CA LEU A 247 3.63 -1.45 -19.62
C LEU A 247 2.37 -1.81 -20.43
N GLN A 248 2.52 -2.25 -21.69
CA GLN A 248 1.40 -2.68 -22.52
C GLN A 248 0.74 -3.95 -21.98
N GLN A 249 1.53 -4.96 -21.60
CA GLN A 249 1.02 -6.20 -21.00
C GLN A 249 0.38 -5.94 -19.64
N GLN A 250 1.00 -5.11 -18.80
CA GLN A 250 0.46 -4.71 -17.50
C GLN A 250 -0.87 -3.98 -17.64
N LYS A 251 -0.98 -3.03 -18.58
CA LYS A 251 -2.24 -2.33 -18.89
C LYS A 251 -3.33 -3.28 -19.39
N ARG A 252 -2.97 -4.27 -20.22
CA ARG A 252 -3.90 -5.31 -20.69
C ARG A 252 -4.40 -6.17 -19.54
N LEU A 253 -3.51 -6.60 -18.64
CA LEU A 253 -3.88 -7.38 -17.46
C LEU A 253 -4.84 -6.59 -16.55
N TYR A 254 -4.52 -5.33 -16.24
CA TYR A 254 -5.43 -4.50 -15.41
C TYR A 254 -6.80 -4.28 -16.06
N ARG A 255 -6.88 -4.16 -17.39
CA ARG A 255 -8.18 -4.14 -18.09
C ARG A 255 -8.92 -5.47 -17.98
N ALA A 256 -8.20 -6.60 -17.97
CA ALA A 256 -8.80 -7.90 -17.77
C ALA A 256 -9.36 -8.05 -16.35
N TYR A 257 -8.59 -7.65 -15.32
CA TYR A 257 -9.11 -7.59 -13.95
C TYR A 257 -10.30 -6.65 -13.81
N GLN A 258 -10.28 -5.46 -14.42
CA GLN A 258 -11.40 -4.53 -14.38
C GLN A 258 -12.68 -5.13 -14.99
N ARG A 259 -12.57 -5.86 -16.11
CA ARG A 259 -13.71 -6.58 -16.72
C ARG A 259 -14.27 -7.65 -15.79
N VAL A 260 -13.39 -8.41 -15.12
CA VAL A 260 -13.84 -9.42 -14.16
C VAL A 260 -14.42 -8.77 -12.91
N TYR A 261 -13.83 -7.69 -12.39
CA TYR A 261 -14.38 -6.90 -11.28
C TYR A 261 -15.82 -6.45 -11.58
N ALA A 262 -16.06 -5.84 -12.74
CA ALA A 262 -17.39 -5.38 -13.15
C ALA A 262 -18.39 -6.54 -13.25
N SER A 263 -17.99 -7.66 -13.85
CA SER A 263 -18.83 -8.85 -13.95
C SER A 263 -19.09 -9.52 -12.61
N MET A 264 -18.14 -9.47 -11.69
CA MET A 264 -18.30 -10.01 -10.36
C MET A 264 -19.30 -9.15 -9.59
N HIS A 265 -19.15 -7.82 -9.61
CA HIS A 265 -19.96 -6.86 -8.83
C HIS A 265 -21.30 -6.46 -9.47
N ASP A 266 -21.77 -7.23 -10.45
CA ASP A 266 -23.12 -7.02 -10.98
C ASP A 266 -24.19 -7.38 -9.94
N LYS A 267 -25.24 -6.54 -9.83
CA LYS A 267 -26.15 -6.47 -8.67
C LYS A 267 -27.06 -7.70 -8.49
N GLY A 268 -26.94 -8.71 -9.36
CA GLY A 268 -27.74 -9.94 -9.32
C GLY A 268 -27.10 -11.13 -8.62
N ILE A 269 -25.84 -11.02 -8.16
CA ILE A 269 -25.06 -12.13 -7.60
C ILE A 269 -24.71 -11.82 -6.15
N GLY A 270 -24.93 -12.79 -5.24
CA GLY A 270 -24.63 -12.65 -3.82
C GLY A 270 -23.15 -12.30 -3.53
N PRO A 271 -22.81 -12.00 -2.26
CA PRO A 271 -21.48 -11.50 -1.89
C PRO A 271 -20.36 -12.51 -2.16
N HIS A 272 -20.68 -13.80 -2.16
CA HIS A 272 -19.72 -14.88 -2.43
C HIS A 272 -19.81 -15.36 -3.88
N LYS A 273 -18.70 -15.27 -4.60
CA LYS A 273 -18.63 -15.63 -6.02
C LYS A 273 -17.20 -16.00 -6.38
N THR A 274 -17.04 -17.02 -7.21
CA THR A 274 -15.76 -17.43 -7.78
C THR A 274 -15.90 -17.52 -9.29
N GLN A 275 -14.91 -17.03 -10.02
CA GLN A 275 -14.84 -17.16 -11.46
C GLN A 275 -13.46 -17.68 -11.88
N PHE A 276 -13.47 -18.59 -12.84
CA PHE A 276 -12.30 -19.06 -13.56
C PHE A 276 -12.52 -18.76 -15.05
N ARG A 277 -11.68 -17.92 -15.64
CA ARG A 277 -11.73 -17.57 -17.06
C ARG A 277 -10.42 -17.93 -17.70
N ARG A 278 -10.46 -18.50 -18.90
CA ARG A 278 -9.27 -18.81 -19.69
C ARG A 278 -9.43 -18.14 -21.05
N ASP A 279 -8.42 -17.39 -21.45
CA ASP A 279 -8.25 -16.91 -22.82
C ASP A 279 -6.84 -17.25 -23.32
N GLU A 280 -6.51 -16.80 -24.53
CA GLU A 280 -5.20 -17.03 -25.15
C GLU A 280 -4.04 -16.35 -24.41
N ASN A 281 -4.33 -15.34 -23.58
CA ASN A 281 -3.33 -14.54 -22.88
C ASN A 281 -3.13 -14.97 -21.43
N TYR A 282 -4.18 -15.35 -20.72
CA TYR A 282 -4.14 -15.67 -19.29
C TYR A 282 -5.20 -16.71 -18.89
N VAL A 283 -4.90 -17.45 -17.83
CA VAL A 283 -5.92 -17.97 -16.92
C VAL A 283 -6.15 -16.94 -15.81
N LEU A 284 -7.38 -16.47 -15.65
CA LEU A 284 -7.81 -15.57 -14.57
C LEU A 284 -8.63 -16.34 -13.56
N LEU A 285 -8.19 -16.26 -12.31
CA LEU A 285 -8.93 -16.79 -11.16
C LEU A 285 -9.29 -15.62 -10.26
N CYS A 286 -10.58 -15.48 -9.96
CA CYS A 286 -11.06 -14.40 -9.11
C CYS A 286 -12.08 -14.94 -8.12
N TRP A 287 -11.99 -14.47 -6.88
CA TRP A 287 -13.00 -14.74 -5.87
C TRP A 287 -13.32 -13.48 -5.08
N VAL A 288 -14.56 -13.37 -4.65
CA VAL A 288 -15.02 -12.36 -3.69
C VAL A 288 -15.68 -13.11 -2.55
N THR A 289 -15.27 -12.75 -1.35
CA THR A 289 -15.80 -13.24 -0.08
C THR A 289 -16.35 -12.06 0.72
N GLN A 290 -16.76 -12.30 1.97
CA GLN A 290 -17.15 -11.21 2.88
C GLN A 290 -15.93 -10.41 3.40
N ASP A 291 -14.76 -11.04 3.47
CA ASP A 291 -13.58 -10.44 4.12
C ASP A 291 -12.58 -9.87 3.12
N PHE A 292 -12.47 -10.50 1.94
CA PHE A 292 -11.52 -10.11 0.91
C PHE A 292 -12.03 -10.36 -0.51
N GLU A 293 -11.40 -9.66 -1.44
CA GLU A 293 -11.46 -9.92 -2.88
C GLU A 293 -10.07 -10.28 -3.39
N PHE A 294 -10.01 -11.16 -4.39
CA PHE A 294 -8.75 -11.60 -4.95
C PHE A 294 -8.85 -11.82 -6.45
N TYR A 295 -7.75 -11.48 -7.11
CA TYR A 295 -7.59 -11.60 -8.55
C TYR A 295 -6.21 -12.14 -8.82
N ALA A 296 -6.11 -13.26 -9.54
CA ALA A 296 -4.83 -13.82 -9.95
C ALA A 296 -4.82 -14.11 -11.45
N ALA A 297 -3.67 -13.87 -12.05
CA ALA A 297 -3.39 -14.21 -13.44
C ALA A 297 -2.29 -15.27 -13.49
N PHE A 298 -2.57 -16.31 -14.25
CA PHE A 298 -1.71 -17.45 -14.47
C PHE A 298 -1.39 -17.61 -15.95
N ASP A 299 -0.38 -18.42 -16.22
CA ASP A 299 -0.11 -18.99 -17.53
C ASP A 299 -1.40 -19.55 -18.16
N PRO A 300 -1.68 -19.27 -19.45
CA PRO A 300 -2.82 -19.83 -20.17
C PRO A 300 -2.96 -21.35 -20.03
N LEU A 301 -1.86 -22.08 -19.88
CA LEU A 301 -1.80 -23.53 -19.75
C LEU A 301 -1.89 -24.03 -18.30
N ALA A 302 -2.00 -23.14 -17.32
CA ALA A 302 -2.03 -23.51 -15.91
C ALA A 302 -3.17 -24.50 -15.59
N ASP A 303 -2.83 -25.51 -14.78
CA ASP A 303 -3.80 -26.45 -14.24
C ASP A 303 -4.70 -25.76 -13.21
N LYS A 304 -6.01 -26.01 -13.30
CA LYS A 304 -7.01 -25.36 -12.45
C LYS A 304 -6.86 -25.73 -10.98
N ALA A 305 -6.58 -27.00 -10.67
CA ALA A 305 -6.48 -27.46 -9.28
C ALA A 305 -5.21 -26.91 -8.61
N LEU A 306 -4.09 -26.91 -9.34
CA LEU A 306 -2.85 -26.29 -8.88
C LEU A 306 -2.98 -24.77 -8.72
N ALA A 307 -3.65 -24.08 -9.65
CA ALA A 307 -3.92 -22.65 -9.55
C ALA A 307 -4.71 -22.31 -8.28
N ILE A 308 -5.81 -23.02 -8.00
CA ILE A 308 -6.62 -22.84 -6.78
C ILE A 308 -5.74 -23.05 -5.53
N LYS A 309 -4.94 -24.13 -5.50
CA LYS A 309 -4.04 -24.42 -4.37
C LYS A 309 -2.99 -23.31 -4.18
N THR A 310 -2.43 -22.79 -5.26
CA THR A 310 -1.48 -21.66 -5.21
C THR A 310 -2.16 -20.41 -4.67
N CYS A 311 -3.35 -20.06 -5.15
CA CYS A 311 -4.05 -18.89 -4.64
C CYS A 311 -4.36 -18.99 -3.14
N ASN A 312 -4.72 -20.18 -2.62
CA ASN A 312 -4.92 -20.36 -1.18
C ASN A 312 -3.63 -20.12 -0.38
N ARG A 313 -2.47 -20.53 -0.93
CA ARG A 313 -1.15 -20.22 -0.35
C ARG A 313 -0.87 -18.72 -0.37
N VAL A 314 -1.24 -18.01 -1.44
CA VAL A 314 -1.10 -16.55 -1.50
C VAL A 314 -1.96 -15.88 -0.43
N CYS A 315 -3.22 -16.30 -0.27
CA CYS A 315 -4.07 -15.80 0.82
C CYS A 315 -3.44 -16.00 2.20
N GLN A 316 -2.87 -17.18 2.45
CA GLN A 316 -2.20 -17.43 3.72
C GLN A 316 -0.97 -16.53 3.87
N TRP A 317 -0.14 -16.41 2.83
CA TRP A 317 1.03 -15.55 2.86
C TRP A 317 0.68 -14.08 3.16
N VAL A 318 -0.37 -13.54 2.52
CA VAL A 318 -0.89 -12.19 2.79
C VAL A 318 -1.32 -12.02 4.24
N LYS A 319 -1.98 -13.03 4.83
CA LYS A 319 -2.35 -13.03 6.25
C LYS A 319 -1.13 -13.06 7.17
N ASP A 320 -0.13 -13.86 6.82
CA ASP A 320 1.09 -14.01 7.64
C ASP A 320 1.89 -12.70 7.74
N VAL A 321 1.84 -11.86 6.68
CA VAL A 321 2.54 -10.57 6.63
C VAL A 321 1.61 -9.35 6.77
N GLU A 322 0.36 -9.53 7.21
CA GLU A 322 -0.67 -8.48 7.18
C GLU A 322 -0.26 -7.20 7.93
N ASN A 323 0.47 -7.34 9.03
CA ASN A 323 0.96 -6.24 9.86
C ASN A 323 1.99 -5.35 9.13
N GLU A 324 2.61 -5.87 8.06
CA GLU A 324 3.65 -5.20 7.30
C GLU A 324 3.10 -4.52 6.05
N ILE A 325 2.12 -5.15 5.40
CA ILE A 325 1.57 -4.71 4.11
C ILE A 325 0.29 -3.88 4.23
N PHE A 326 -0.35 -3.86 5.40
CA PHE A 326 -1.55 -3.05 5.66
C PHE A 326 -1.37 -2.08 6.83
N LEU A 327 -2.15 -1.00 6.81
CA LEU A 327 -2.33 -0.09 7.93
C LEU A 327 -3.44 -0.63 8.82
N GLN A 328 -3.06 -1.10 10.01
CA GLN A 328 -3.99 -1.57 11.03
C GLN A 328 -4.39 -0.43 11.98
N GLY A 329 -5.65 -0.42 12.43
CA GLY A 329 -6.16 0.62 13.32
C GLY A 329 -6.89 1.78 12.62
N ALA A 330 -6.94 1.78 11.29
CA ALA A 330 -8.00 2.49 10.58
C ALA A 330 -9.32 1.78 10.95
N SER A 331 -10.25 2.48 11.60
CA SER A 331 -11.58 1.93 11.85
C SER A 331 -12.20 1.55 10.50
N PRO A 332 -12.84 0.38 10.38
CA PRO A 332 -13.53 0.00 9.16
C PRO A 332 -14.50 1.11 8.81
N PHE A 333 -14.49 1.50 7.54
CA PHE A 333 -15.27 2.63 7.10
C PHE A 333 -16.76 2.26 7.13
N SER A 334 -17.53 2.89 8.02
CA SER A 334 -18.99 2.88 7.94
C SER A 334 -19.42 4.00 6.99
N TRP A 335 -19.47 3.70 5.69
CA TRP A 335 -19.98 4.63 4.68
C TRP A 335 -21.50 4.71 4.69
#